data_AF-A0A077PDX8-F1
#
_entry.id   AF-A0A077PDX8-F1
#
_cell.length_a   1.000
_cell.length_b   1.000
_cell.length_c   1.000
_cell.angle_alpha   90.00
_cell.angle_beta   90.00
_cell.angle_gamma   90.00
#
_symmetry.space_group_name_H-M   'P 1'
#
loop_
_entity.id
_entity.type
_entity.pdbx_description
1 polymer ?
#
loop_
_entity_poly.entity_id
_entity_poly.type
_entity_poly.pdbx_seq_one_letter_code
_entity_poly.pdbx_strand_id
1 'polypeptide(L)'
;MRAMVVMAKAACVAVSVLVSKRSKERKSLSVKQETKMKPISVTILAGFLGSGKTTLLRYILNAEHGYKIAVIENEFGEVPVDHELIGDRATQIKTLSNGCICCSRSSELEDALLDLLNGIDKGQIDFDRLIIECTGMADPGPITQTFFSHEILCQRFLLDGIITLVDAMHADQQLNRFSIAQSQVGYADRILLTKTDVAPEHDALLERLQRINAKAPIHKVVHGEADLSLLFDIEGFMLNDKLTVSNSVFRFIPKQQNTIQSIVVNLKHPVGLAEVSDLMEKLLLSFADNLLRYKGILAIKEEPRRLLFQGVQRLYSADWDRAWHDKEERLSVLVFIGMDLPEQKIREKFAEL
;
A
#
# COMPACT_ATOMS: atom_id res chain seq x y z
N MET A 1 15.76 -18.08 -8.54
CA MET A 1 16.16 -16.76 -7.97
C MET A 1 16.37 -15.67 -9.02
N ARG A 2 17.18 -15.84 -10.09
CA ARG A 2 17.24 -14.85 -11.20
C ARG A 2 15.95 -14.73 -12.03
N ALA A 3 15.19 -15.82 -12.17
CA ALA A 3 13.99 -15.87 -13.02
C ALA A 3 12.81 -15.01 -12.54
N MET A 4 12.67 -14.78 -11.23
CA MET A 4 11.51 -14.06 -10.66
C MET A 4 11.66 -12.53 -10.79
N VAL A 5 12.90 -12.02 -10.65
CA VAL A 5 13.26 -10.61 -10.92
C VAL A 5 13.20 -10.31 -12.43
N VAL A 6 13.54 -11.28 -13.28
CA VAL A 6 13.44 -11.16 -14.75
C VAL A 6 11.98 -11.24 -15.23
N MET A 7 11.11 -12.01 -14.56
CA MET A 7 9.68 -12.03 -14.89
C MET A 7 8.96 -10.71 -14.58
N ALA A 8 9.31 -10.02 -13.49
CA ALA A 8 8.82 -8.66 -13.23
C ALA A 8 9.30 -7.65 -14.30
N LYS A 9 10.55 -7.80 -14.76
CA LYS A 9 11.14 -7.04 -15.89
C LYS A 9 10.39 -7.32 -17.21
N ALA A 10 9.97 -8.56 -17.46
CA ALA A 10 9.29 -8.96 -18.71
C ALA A 10 7.80 -8.61 -18.71
N ALA A 11 7.09 -8.76 -17.59
CA ALA A 11 5.65 -8.49 -17.52
C ALA A 11 5.34 -6.98 -17.52
N CYS A 12 6.12 -6.15 -16.81
CA CYS A 12 5.83 -4.73 -16.69
C CYS A 12 6.26 -3.92 -17.93
N VAL A 13 7.35 -4.30 -18.60
CA VAL A 13 7.80 -3.65 -19.85
C VAL A 13 6.98 -4.13 -21.06
N ALA A 14 6.54 -5.40 -21.10
CA ALA A 14 5.77 -5.92 -22.23
C ALA A 14 4.37 -5.29 -22.33
N VAL A 15 3.70 -5.03 -21.20
CA VAL A 15 2.36 -4.42 -21.20
C VAL A 15 2.40 -2.99 -21.77
N SER A 16 3.40 -2.17 -21.42
CA SER A 16 3.52 -0.80 -21.92
C SER A 16 3.96 -0.72 -23.39
N VAL A 17 4.82 -1.64 -23.86
CA VAL A 17 5.28 -1.67 -25.27
C VAL A 17 4.21 -2.24 -26.22
N LEU A 18 3.39 -3.20 -25.77
CA LEU A 18 2.30 -3.77 -26.58
C LEU A 18 1.14 -2.78 -26.81
N VAL A 19 0.85 -1.90 -25.86
CA VAL A 19 -0.19 -0.87 -26.01
C VAL A 19 0.22 0.21 -27.02
N SER A 20 1.50 0.61 -27.03
CA SER A 20 2.01 1.61 -27.98
C SER A 20 2.11 1.09 -29.42
N LYS A 21 2.59 -0.16 -29.61
CA LYS A 21 2.75 -0.76 -30.95
C LYS A 21 1.43 -1.21 -31.60
N ARG A 22 0.39 -1.54 -30.83
CA ARG A 22 -0.93 -1.94 -31.38
C ARG A 22 -1.72 -0.78 -32.00
N SER A 23 -1.33 0.47 -31.79
CA SER A 23 -2.03 1.63 -32.35
C SER A 23 -1.80 1.84 -33.86
N LYS A 24 -0.75 1.23 -34.45
CA LYS A 24 -0.37 1.47 -35.85
C LYS A 24 -0.75 0.36 -36.84
N GLU A 25 -1.16 -0.81 -36.37
CA GLU A 25 -1.49 -1.95 -37.24
C GLU A 25 -2.76 -2.67 -36.77
N ARG A 26 -3.93 -2.23 -37.26
CA ARG A 26 -5.13 -3.07 -37.41
C ARG A 26 -6.12 -2.41 -38.36
N LYS A 27 -5.89 -2.62 -39.65
CA LYS A 27 -6.97 -2.58 -40.65
C LYS A 27 -7.82 -3.84 -40.48
N SER A 28 -9.14 -3.62 -40.40
CA SER A 28 -10.23 -4.55 -40.71
C SER A 28 -10.13 -5.99 -40.16
N LEU A 29 -10.64 -6.19 -38.94
CA LEU A 29 -11.35 -7.41 -38.51
C LEU A 29 -12.24 -7.01 -37.33
N SER A 30 -13.51 -7.43 -37.36
CA SER A 30 -14.57 -6.97 -36.46
C SER A 30 -14.21 -7.17 -34.98
N VAL A 31 -14.04 -6.05 -34.27
CA VAL A 31 -13.83 -6.05 -32.81
C VAL A 31 -15.20 -6.13 -32.14
N LYS A 32 -15.52 -7.31 -31.58
CA LYS A 32 -16.52 -7.38 -30.50
C LYS A 32 -15.97 -6.53 -29.35
N GLN A 33 -16.75 -5.56 -28.88
CA GLN A 33 -16.41 -4.74 -27.72
C GLN A 33 -16.22 -5.67 -26.50
N GLU A 34 -14.98 -5.94 -26.12
CA GLU A 34 -14.68 -6.40 -24.76
C GLU A 34 -15.07 -5.26 -23.82
N THR A 35 -16.16 -5.43 -23.09
CA THR A 35 -16.50 -4.58 -21.94
C THR A 35 -15.31 -4.62 -21.00
N LYS A 36 -14.53 -3.54 -20.91
CA LYS A 36 -13.48 -3.38 -19.90
C LYS A 36 -14.13 -3.51 -18.53
N MET A 37 -14.06 -4.70 -17.92
CA MET A 37 -14.52 -4.90 -16.56
C MET A 37 -13.65 -4.05 -15.64
N LYS A 38 -14.29 -3.20 -14.83
CA LYS A 38 -13.60 -2.36 -13.86
C LYS A 38 -13.01 -3.27 -12.77
N PRO A 39 -11.71 -3.16 -12.43
CA PRO A 39 -11.13 -3.91 -11.33
C PRO A 39 -11.82 -3.56 -10.00
N ILE A 40 -11.91 -4.54 -9.11
CA ILE A 40 -12.45 -4.38 -7.76
C ILE A 40 -11.41 -3.65 -6.90
N SER A 41 -11.82 -2.58 -6.23
CA SER A 41 -10.95 -1.79 -5.36
C SER A 41 -10.73 -2.50 -4.04
N VAL A 42 -9.49 -2.75 -3.64
CA VAL A 42 -9.16 -3.46 -2.40
C VAL A 42 -8.56 -2.51 -1.37
N THR A 43 -9.09 -2.51 -0.15
CA THR A 43 -8.49 -1.80 0.99
C THR A 43 -8.05 -2.82 2.04
N ILE A 44 -6.80 -2.71 2.49
CA ILE A 44 -6.31 -3.50 3.61
C ILE A 44 -6.44 -2.65 4.87
N LEU A 45 -7.18 -3.17 5.86
CA LEU A 45 -7.36 -2.55 7.15
C LEU A 45 -6.43 -3.20 8.18
N ALA A 46 -5.41 -2.45 8.60
CA ALA A 46 -4.37 -2.87 9.52
C ALA A 46 -4.40 -2.05 10.82
N GLY A 47 -3.61 -2.47 11.80
CA GLY A 47 -3.46 -1.78 13.08
C GLY A 47 -3.40 -2.76 14.23
N PHE A 48 -2.71 -2.37 15.30
CA PHE A 48 -2.45 -3.26 16.44
C PHE A 48 -3.74 -3.65 17.19
N LEU A 49 -3.67 -4.63 18.11
CA LEU A 49 -4.86 -5.06 18.86
C LEU A 49 -5.48 -3.88 19.64
N GLY A 50 -6.81 -3.81 19.65
CA GLY A 50 -7.56 -2.76 20.36
C GLY A 50 -7.53 -1.38 19.71
N SER A 51 -6.98 -1.22 18.51
CA SER A 51 -6.91 0.05 17.77
C SER A 51 -8.25 0.57 17.25
N GLY A 52 -9.30 -0.26 17.26
CA GLY A 52 -10.65 0.09 16.79
C GLY A 52 -11.00 -0.36 15.37
N LYS A 53 -10.27 -1.35 14.82
CA LYS A 53 -10.54 -1.91 13.47
C LYS A 53 -11.98 -2.38 13.31
N THR A 54 -12.45 -3.28 14.17
CA THR A 54 -13.83 -3.78 14.17
C THR A 54 -14.86 -2.66 14.30
N THR A 55 -14.59 -1.65 15.13
CA THR A 55 -15.48 -0.48 15.27
C THR A 55 -15.57 0.32 13.96
N LEU A 56 -14.44 0.58 13.30
CA LEU A 56 -14.42 1.26 12.02
C LEU A 56 -15.07 0.41 10.91
N LEU A 57 -14.79 -0.89 10.87
CA LEU A 57 -15.38 -1.80 9.90
C LEU A 57 -16.91 -1.79 10.03
N ARG A 58 -17.43 -1.87 11.26
CA ARG A 58 -18.85 -1.76 11.54
C ARG A 58 -19.41 -0.40 11.12
N TYR A 59 -18.69 0.69 11.37
CA TYR A 59 -19.10 2.02 10.92
C TYR A 59 -19.24 2.07 9.38
N ILE A 60 -18.24 1.56 8.65
CA ILE A 60 -18.27 1.47 7.19
C ILE A 60 -19.51 0.71 6.72
N LEU A 61 -19.74 -0.50 7.24
CA LEU A 61 -20.79 -1.40 6.75
C LEU A 61 -22.21 -0.91 7.06
N ASN A 62 -22.37 -0.03 8.05
CA ASN A 62 -23.68 0.54 8.40
C ASN A 62 -23.94 1.91 7.76
N ALA A 63 -22.90 2.60 7.30
CA ALA A 63 -23.00 3.93 6.70
C ALA A 63 -23.61 3.89 5.29
N GLU A 64 -24.28 4.98 4.91
CA GLU A 64 -24.89 5.10 3.57
C GLU A 64 -23.90 5.71 2.58
N HIS A 65 -23.01 4.86 2.04
CA HIS A 65 -22.00 5.25 1.05
C HIS A 65 -22.34 4.84 -0.39
N GLY A 66 -23.35 3.98 -0.60
CA GLY A 66 -23.76 3.52 -1.93
C GLY A 66 -22.81 2.52 -2.62
N TYR A 67 -21.66 2.23 -2.02
CA TYR A 67 -20.75 1.15 -2.46
C TYR A 67 -21.24 -0.24 -2.08
N LYS A 68 -20.86 -1.25 -2.87
CA LYS A 68 -21.11 -2.66 -2.58
C LYS A 68 -19.80 -3.27 -2.07
N ILE A 69 -19.73 -3.52 -0.78
CA ILE A 69 -18.51 -3.93 -0.09
C ILE A 69 -18.59 -5.41 0.26
N ALA A 70 -17.57 -6.17 -0.14
CA ALA A 70 -17.26 -7.48 0.43
C ALA A 70 -16.18 -7.32 1.52
N VAL A 71 -16.26 -8.15 2.55
CA VAL A 71 -15.28 -8.15 3.65
C VAL A 71 -14.70 -9.54 3.84
N ILE A 72 -13.37 -9.60 3.96
CA ILE A 72 -12.64 -10.76 4.44
C ILE A 72 -12.10 -10.42 5.82
N GLU A 73 -12.59 -11.14 6.83
CA GLU A 73 -12.09 -11.06 8.20
C GLU A 73 -11.07 -12.17 8.39
N ASN A 74 -9.85 -11.77 8.77
CA ASN A 74 -8.81 -12.70 9.18
C ASN A 74 -8.80 -12.75 10.71
N GLU A 75 -9.52 -13.70 11.33
CA GLU A 75 -9.50 -13.92 12.78
C GLU A 75 -8.97 -15.33 13.13
N PHE A 76 -8.47 -15.50 14.36
CA PHE A 76 -8.13 -16.79 14.95
C PHE A 76 -9.24 -17.18 15.94
N GLY A 77 -10.10 -18.13 15.57
CA GLY A 77 -11.13 -18.69 16.46
C GLY A 77 -12.23 -19.43 15.71
N GLU A 78 -12.59 -20.64 16.17
CA GLU A 78 -13.65 -21.50 15.61
C GLU A 78 -15.09 -20.97 15.84
N VAL A 79 -15.23 -19.74 16.35
CA VAL A 79 -16.53 -19.09 16.55
C VAL A 79 -16.49 -17.78 15.78
N PRO A 80 -17.30 -17.61 14.72
CA PRO A 80 -17.52 -16.31 14.12
C PRO A 80 -18.22 -15.44 15.16
N VAL A 81 -17.44 -14.70 15.93
CA VAL A 81 -17.90 -13.51 16.65
C VAL A 81 -17.87 -12.44 15.56
N ASP A 82 -18.84 -12.41 14.63
CA ASP A 82 -19.70 -11.22 14.56
C ASP A 82 -20.81 -11.35 13.49
N HIS A 83 -21.30 -12.56 13.18
CA HIS A 83 -22.51 -12.69 12.34
C HIS A 83 -23.73 -11.96 12.92
N GLU A 84 -23.77 -11.73 14.24
CA GLU A 84 -24.81 -10.97 14.95
C GLU A 84 -24.51 -9.46 15.08
N LEU A 85 -23.25 -9.04 14.90
CA LEU A 85 -22.79 -7.68 15.20
C LEU A 85 -22.70 -6.77 13.96
N ILE A 86 -22.65 -7.37 12.77
CA ILE A 86 -22.55 -6.67 11.49
C ILE A 86 -23.90 -6.82 10.77
N GLY A 87 -24.75 -5.80 10.91
CA GLY A 87 -26.16 -5.83 10.51
C GLY A 87 -26.43 -6.12 9.03
N ASP A 88 -27.72 -6.22 8.69
CA ASP A 88 -28.33 -6.63 7.41
C ASP A 88 -27.85 -5.92 6.12
N ARG A 89 -26.89 -5.00 6.21
CA ARG A 89 -26.39 -4.16 5.10
C ARG A 89 -25.07 -4.65 4.48
N ALA A 90 -24.34 -5.56 5.13
CA ALA A 90 -23.16 -6.16 4.52
C ALA A 90 -23.59 -7.18 3.45
N THR A 91 -23.31 -6.90 2.18
CA THR A 91 -23.75 -7.73 1.05
C THR A 91 -23.17 -9.15 1.11
N GLN A 92 -21.96 -9.32 1.66
CA GLN A 92 -21.36 -10.63 1.91
C GLN A 92 -20.14 -10.55 2.85
N ILE A 93 -20.15 -11.37 3.90
CA ILE A 93 -19.00 -11.56 4.80
C ILE A 93 -18.48 -12.98 4.61
N LYS A 94 -17.21 -13.13 4.21
CA LYS A 94 -16.53 -14.43 4.22
C LYS A 94 -15.53 -14.47 5.36
N THR A 95 -15.82 -15.29 6.35
CA THR A 95 -14.90 -15.59 7.46
C THR A 95 -13.98 -16.74 7.05
N LEU A 96 -12.67 -16.55 7.16
CA LEU A 96 -11.69 -17.62 6.96
C LEU A 96 -11.55 -18.41 8.26
N SER A 97 -12.15 -19.60 8.31
CA SER A 97 -12.29 -20.40 9.52
C SER A 97 -11.11 -21.33 9.84
N ASN A 98 -10.13 -21.46 8.93
CA ASN A 98 -9.03 -22.42 9.06
C ASN A 98 -7.63 -21.78 9.05
N GLY A 99 -7.44 -20.73 9.85
CA GLY A 99 -6.12 -20.29 10.31
C GLY A 99 -5.54 -19.10 9.55
N CYS A 100 -5.34 -18.00 10.28
CA CYS A 100 -4.52 -16.82 9.95
C CYS A 100 -3.94 -16.71 8.53
N ILE A 101 -4.35 -15.68 7.77
CA ILE A 101 -3.57 -15.11 6.65
C ILE A 101 -2.13 -14.76 7.09
N CYS A 102 -1.90 -14.50 8.39
CA CYS A 102 -0.60 -14.17 8.95
C CYS A 102 0.23 -15.36 9.48
N CYS A 103 -0.29 -16.60 9.49
CA CYS A 103 0.42 -17.77 10.05
C CYS A 103 0.33 -19.05 9.19
N SER A 104 -0.57 -19.11 8.22
CA SER A 104 -0.70 -20.22 7.27
C SER A 104 -0.82 -19.69 5.84
N ARG A 105 0.19 -20.02 5.02
CA ARG A 105 0.26 -20.02 3.54
C ARG A 105 -0.59 -18.95 2.81
N SER A 106 0.10 -18.08 2.07
CA SER A 106 -0.46 -17.15 1.05
C SER A 106 -1.52 -17.74 0.10
N SER A 107 -1.65 -19.08 0.03
CA SER A 107 -2.66 -19.81 -0.71
C SER A 107 -4.09 -19.61 -0.21
N GLU A 108 -4.36 -19.46 1.10
CA GLU A 108 -5.76 -19.40 1.57
C GLU A 108 -6.44 -18.07 1.19
N LEU A 109 -5.72 -16.95 1.32
CA LEU A 109 -6.22 -15.67 0.82
C LEU A 109 -6.38 -15.72 -0.71
N GLU A 110 -5.42 -16.33 -1.42
CA GLU A 110 -5.51 -16.50 -2.88
C GLU A 110 -6.77 -17.29 -3.28
N ASP A 111 -7.02 -18.43 -2.64
CA ASP A 111 -8.20 -19.27 -2.86
C ASP A 111 -9.50 -18.50 -2.57
N ALA A 112 -9.55 -17.75 -1.45
CA ALA A 112 -10.70 -16.94 -1.10
C ALA A 112 -10.99 -15.83 -2.12
N LEU A 113 -9.95 -15.17 -2.62
CA LEU A 113 -10.06 -14.16 -3.67
C LEU A 113 -10.55 -14.77 -4.99
N LEU A 114 -10.00 -15.92 -5.38
CA LEU A 114 -10.43 -16.64 -6.59
C LEU A 114 -11.88 -17.11 -6.48
N ASP A 115 -12.32 -17.57 -5.31
CA ASP A 115 -13.71 -17.95 -5.08
C ASP A 115 -14.68 -16.77 -5.14
N LEU A 116 -14.28 -15.60 -4.65
CA LEU A 116 -15.07 -14.38 -4.81
C LEU A 116 -15.19 -14.01 -6.30
N LEU A 117 -14.10 -14.07 -7.06
CA LEU A 117 -14.16 -13.82 -8.51
C LEU A 117 -15.07 -14.82 -9.22
N ASN A 118 -14.99 -16.11 -8.87
CA ASN A 118 -15.87 -17.14 -9.40
C ASN A 118 -17.35 -16.86 -9.08
N GLY A 119 -17.66 -16.36 -7.88
CA GLY A 119 -19.01 -15.96 -7.50
C GLY A 119 -19.52 -14.78 -8.33
N ILE A 120 -18.67 -13.77 -8.56
CA ILE A 120 -18.99 -12.61 -9.42
C ILE A 120 -19.25 -13.06 -10.86
N ASP A 121 -18.37 -13.89 -11.41
CA ASP A 121 -18.45 -14.33 -12.80
C ASP A 121 -19.69 -15.22 -13.04
N LYS A 122 -20.17 -15.92 -12.00
CA LYS A 122 -21.43 -16.67 -12.01
C LYS A 122 -22.67 -15.82 -11.72
N GLY A 123 -22.51 -14.53 -11.41
CA GLY A 123 -23.60 -13.63 -11.01
C GLY A 123 -24.24 -13.99 -9.67
N GLN A 124 -23.55 -14.73 -8.81
CA GLN A 124 -24.04 -15.13 -7.49
C GLN A 124 -23.86 -14.03 -6.44
N ILE A 125 -22.83 -13.19 -6.63
CA ILE A 125 -22.46 -12.12 -5.72
C ILE A 125 -22.05 -10.90 -6.57
N ASP A 126 -22.22 -9.70 -6.02
CA ASP A 126 -21.96 -8.45 -6.74
C ASP A 126 -21.40 -7.41 -5.77
N PHE A 127 -20.13 -7.03 -5.98
CA PHE A 127 -19.44 -6.03 -5.19
C PHE A 127 -18.37 -5.33 -6.02
N ASP A 128 -18.11 -4.06 -5.71
CA ASP A 128 -17.11 -3.23 -6.39
C ASP A 128 -15.92 -2.86 -5.50
N ARG A 129 -16.04 -3.13 -4.18
CA ARG A 129 -14.97 -2.93 -3.20
C ARG A 129 -14.79 -4.15 -2.30
N LEU A 130 -13.54 -4.42 -1.94
CA LEU A 130 -13.14 -5.46 -1.01
C LEU A 130 -12.38 -4.82 0.16
N ILE A 131 -12.76 -5.14 1.39
CA ILE A 131 -11.99 -4.79 2.59
C ILE A 131 -11.41 -6.08 3.17
N ILE A 132 -10.11 -6.08 3.44
CA ILE A 132 -9.43 -7.16 4.16
C ILE A 132 -9.06 -6.64 5.54
N GLU A 133 -9.73 -7.11 6.58
CA GLU A 133 -9.30 -6.88 7.95
C GLU A 133 -8.16 -7.83 8.31
N CYS A 134 -7.07 -7.24 8.76
CA CYS A 134 -5.91 -7.98 9.27
C CYS A 134 -6.03 -8.17 10.78
N THR A 135 -5.59 -9.32 11.33
CA THR A 135 -5.45 -9.46 12.78
C THR A 135 -4.54 -8.37 13.35
N GLY A 136 -4.65 -8.07 14.64
CA GLY A 136 -3.81 -7.06 15.27
C GLY A 136 -2.29 -7.33 15.20
N MET A 137 -1.88 -8.57 14.95
CA MET A 137 -0.48 -8.98 14.80
C MET A 137 -0.09 -9.33 13.35
N ALA A 138 -0.99 -9.15 12.39
CA ALA A 138 -0.72 -9.49 11.00
C ALA A 138 0.23 -8.46 10.35
N ASP A 139 1.09 -8.98 9.48
CA ASP A 139 1.94 -8.18 8.60
C ASP A 139 1.18 -7.89 7.29
N PRO A 140 0.98 -6.62 6.90
CA PRO A 140 0.36 -6.27 5.63
C PRO A 140 1.18 -6.68 4.39
N GLY A 141 2.48 -6.93 4.54
CA GLY A 141 3.38 -7.26 3.43
C GLY A 141 2.96 -8.50 2.63
N PRO A 142 2.85 -9.68 3.27
CA PRO A 142 2.39 -10.92 2.60
C PRO A 142 1.01 -10.80 1.94
N ILE A 143 0.08 -10.07 2.58
CA ILE A 143 -1.29 -9.83 2.06
C ILE A 143 -1.22 -9.03 0.78
N THR A 144 -0.40 -7.98 0.77
CA THR A 144 -0.15 -7.15 -0.40
C THR A 144 0.44 -7.97 -1.54
N GLN A 145 1.35 -8.89 -1.26
CA GLN A 145 2.00 -9.73 -2.27
C GLN A 145 1.05 -10.69 -2.98
N THR A 146 0.02 -11.20 -2.30
CA THR A 146 -1.00 -12.07 -2.91
C THR A 146 -1.69 -11.40 -4.10
N PHE A 147 -1.90 -10.08 -4.07
CA PHE A 147 -2.48 -9.36 -5.21
C PHE A 147 -1.57 -9.29 -6.44
N PHE A 148 -0.29 -9.61 -6.28
CA PHE A 148 0.70 -9.63 -7.35
C PHE A 148 1.22 -11.05 -7.64
N SER A 149 0.70 -12.09 -6.97
CA SER A 149 1.15 -13.47 -7.15
C SER A 149 0.58 -14.12 -8.42
N HIS A 150 -0.61 -13.68 -8.85
CA HIS A 150 -1.35 -14.34 -9.92
C HIS A 150 -1.91 -13.31 -10.94
N GLU A 151 -1.79 -13.61 -12.24
CA GLU A 151 -2.20 -12.69 -13.32
C GLU A 151 -3.68 -12.30 -13.24
N ILE A 152 -4.56 -13.27 -12.95
CA ILE A 152 -5.99 -13.02 -12.76
C ILE A 152 -6.24 -12.02 -11.61
N LEU A 153 -5.56 -12.18 -10.47
CA LEU A 153 -5.71 -11.27 -9.34
C LEU A 153 -5.24 -9.85 -9.70
N CYS A 154 -4.10 -9.72 -10.37
CA CYS A 154 -3.58 -8.44 -10.87
C CYS A 154 -4.55 -7.73 -11.82
N GLN A 155 -5.32 -8.47 -12.61
CA GLN A 155 -6.26 -7.90 -13.58
C GLN A 155 -7.62 -7.56 -12.96
N ARG A 156 -8.08 -8.38 -11.99
CA ARG A 156 -9.43 -8.31 -11.44
C ARG A 156 -9.52 -7.51 -10.15
N PHE A 157 -8.44 -7.43 -9.39
CA PHE A 157 -8.34 -6.62 -8.18
C PHE A 157 -7.32 -5.50 -8.40
N LEU A 158 -7.63 -4.35 -7.81
CA LEU A 158 -6.74 -3.21 -7.72
C LEU A 158 -6.59 -2.84 -6.27
N LEU A 159 -5.39 -3.01 -5.73
CA LEU A 159 -5.10 -2.59 -4.37
C LEU A 159 -5.13 -1.06 -4.29
N ASP A 160 -6.09 -0.50 -3.57
CA ASP A 160 -6.28 0.94 -3.41
C ASP A 160 -5.32 1.50 -2.35
N GLY A 161 -5.26 0.87 -1.18
CA GLY A 161 -4.35 1.31 -0.13
C GLY A 161 -4.38 0.46 1.12
N ILE A 162 -3.41 0.73 1.99
CA ILE A 162 -3.33 0.17 3.35
C ILE A 162 -3.71 1.28 4.34
N ILE A 163 -4.78 1.06 5.10
CA ILE A 163 -5.20 1.96 6.17
C ILE A 163 -4.75 1.35 7.49
N THR A 164 -3.98 2.09 8.27
CA THR A 164 -3.51 1.62 9.57
C THR A 164 -4.14 2.44 10.70
N LEU A 165 -4.87 1.77 11.58
CA LEU A 165 -5.40 2.38 12.80
C LEU A 165 -4.35 2.35 13.90
N VAL A 166 -4.17 3.49 14.56
CA VAL A 166 -3.23 3.68 15.64
C VAL A 166 -3.97 4.21 16.86
N ASP A 167 -3.92 3.47 17.97
CA ASP A 167 -4.52 3.87 19.24
C ASP A 167 -3.64 4.94 19.91
N ALA A 168 -4.10 6.19 19.98
CA ALA A 168 -3.32 7.28 20.57
C ALA A 168 -2.90 7.04 22.03
N MET A 169 -3.68 6.29 22.81
CA MET A 169 -3.42 6.01 24.21
C MET A 169 -2.30 4.97 24.41
N HIS A 170 -2.21 3.97 23.54
CA HIS A 170 -1.31 2.82 23.71
C HIS A 170 -0.18 2.75 22.68
N ALA A 171 -0.23 3.54 21.60
CA ALA A 171 0.67 3.40 20.47
C ALA A 171 2.14 3.48 20.85
N ASP A 172 2.56 4.40 21.73
CA ASP A 172 3.97 4.54 22.06
C ASP A 172 4.55 3.25 22.67
N GLN A 173 3.82 2.65 23.63
CA GLN A 173 4.19 1.39 24.26
C GLN A 173 4.18 0.23 23.26
N GLN A 174 3.16 0.17 22.39
CA GLN A 174 3.05 -0.86 21.36
C GLN A 174 4.21 -0.78 20.36
N LEU A 175 4.54 0.42 19.88
CA LEU A 175 5.64 0.67 18.97
C LEU A 175 7.00 0.37 19.61
N ASN A 176 7.16 0.57 20.93
CA ASN A 176 8.39 0.21 21.64
C ASN A 176 8.57 -1.32 21.78
N ARG A 177 7.47 -2.05 21.97
CA ARG A 177 7.53 -3.48 22.30
C ARG A 177 7.45 -4.40 21.08
N PHE A 178 6.75 -3.99 20.03
CA PHE A 178 6.40 -4.85 18.91
C PHE A 178 6.80 -4.22 17.58
N SER A 179 7.78 -4.81 16.90
CA SER A 179 8.22 -4.37 15.57
C SER A 179 7.08 -4.40 14.55
N ILE A 180 6.15 -5.36 14.68
CA ILE A 180 4.97 -5.45 13.80
C ILE A 180 4.07 -4.21 13.87
N ALA A 181 3.96 -3.55 15.02
CA ALA A 181 3.22 -2.29 15.14
C ALA A 181 3.88 -1.19 14.31
N GLN A 182 5.22 -1.13 14.32
CA GLN A 182 5.97 -0.22 13.45
C GLN A 182 5.84 -0.61 11.98
N SER A 183 5.83 -1.90 11.63
CA SER A 183 5.63 -2.39 10.25
C SER A 183 4.26 -2.00 9.71
N GLN A 184 3.20 -2.17 10.49
CA GLN A 184 1.84 -1.75 10.10
C GLN A 184 1.78 -0.24 9.81
N VAL A 185 2.46 0.58 10.61
CA VAL A 185 2.60 2.02 10.33
C VAL A 185 3.42 2.27 9.08
N GLY A 186 4.54 1.56 8.88
CA GLY A 186 5.42 1.70 7.73
C GLY A 186 4.77 1.31 6.39
N TYR A 187 3.85 0.37 6.40
CA TYR A 187 3.09 -0.04 5.21
C TYR A 187 1.96 0.93 4.85
N ALA A 188 1.46 1.72 5.81
CA ALA A 188 0.28 2.55 5.62
C ALA A 188 0.40 3.49 4.42
N ASP A 189 -0.69 3.62 3.66
CA ASP A 189 -0.94 4.76 2.80
C ASP A 189 -1.67 5.87 3.55
N ARG A 190 -2.42 5.52 4.59
CA ARG A 190 -3.16 6.44 5.43
C ARG A 190 -3.17 5.92 6.86
N ILE A 191 -2.93 6.82 7.81
CA ILE A 191 -2.96 6.49 9.23
C ILE A 191 -4.19 7.15 9.85
N LEU A 192 -4.99 6.36 10.55
CA LEU A 192 -6.11 6.85 11.34
C LEU A 192 -5.73 6.79 12.82
N LEU A 193 -5.50 7.95 13.43
CA LEU A 193 -5.18 8.06 14.84
C LEU A 193 -6.48 8.08 15.66
N THR A 194 -6.78 6.97 16.32
CA THR A 194 -8.00 6.76 17.10
C THR A 194 -7.81 7.14 18.58
N LYS A 195 -8.92 7.28 19.31
CA LYS A 195 -8.94 7.54 20.76
C LYS A 195 -8.25 8.85 21.19
N THR A 196 -8.26 9.85 20.30
CA THR A 196 -7.67 11.17 20.57
C THR A 196 -8.47 12.00 21.58
N ASP A 197 -9.72 11.61 21.84
CA ASP A 197 -10.61 12.13 22.89
C ASP A 197 -10.11 11.81 24.30
N VAL A 198 -9.52 10.62 24.50
CA VAL A 198 -8.97 10.18 25.79
C VAL A 198 -7.45 10.38 25.91
N ALA A 199 -6.77 10.64 24.79
CA ALA A 199 -5.35 10.95 24.72
C ALA A 199 -5.12 12.29 23.96
N PRO A 200 -5.43 13.44 24.59
CA PRO A 200 -5.39 14.74 23.92
C PRO A 200 -3.97 15.21 23.60
N GLU A 201 -2.98 14.81 24.39
CA GLU A 201 -1.56 15.12 24.17
C GLU A 201 -0.90 14.02 23.32
N HIS A 202 -0.88 14.20 22.00
CA HIS A 202 -0.34 13.21 21.05
C HIS A 202 0.64 13.80 20.02
N ASP A 203 1.15 15.01 20.22
CA ASP A 203 2.08 15.64 19.26
C ASP A 203 3.39 14.85 19.11
N ALA A 204 3.94 14.35 20.22
CA ALA A 204 5.14 13.49 20.18
C ALA A 204 4.89 12.17 19.41
N LEU A 205 3.68 11.62 19.54
CA LEU A 205 3.26 10.43 18.79
C LEU A 205 3.13 10.74 17.30
N LEU A 206 2.53 11.88 16.93
CA LEU A 206 2.45 12.32 15.53
C LEU A 206 3.83 12.46 14.91
N GLU A 207 4.78 13.12 15.60
CA GLU A 207 6.17 13.23 15.15
C GLU A 207 6.84 11.85 15.03
N ARG A 208 6.55 10.91 15.94
CA ARG A 208 7.06 9.54 15.87
C ARG A 208 6.50 8.77 14.67
N LEU A 209 5.19 8.83 14.43
CA LEU A 209 4.54 8.16 13.30
C LEU A 209 5.06 8.68 11.96
N GLN A 210 5.27 10.00 11.84
CA GLN A 210 5.87 10.60 10.65
C GLN A 210 7.33 10.20 10.42
N ARG A 211 8.11 9.93 11.49
CA ARG A 211 9.47 9.38 11.37
C ARG A 211 9.47 7.95 10.84
N ILE A 212 8.47 7.14 11.25
CA ILE A 212 8.29 5.77 10.75
C ILE A 212 7.84 5.82 9.29
N ASN A 213 6.79 6.59 9.00
CA ASN A 213 6.19 6.71 7.67
C ASN A 213 6.01 8.18 7.29
N ALA A 214 6.94 8.70 6.47
CA ALA A 214 6.91 10.07 5.99
C ALA A 214 5.91 10.31 4.84
N LYS A 215 5.33 9.25 4.26
CA LYS A 215 4.39 9.32 3.12
C LYS A 215 2.94 9.43 3.58
N ALA A 216 2.56 8.68 4.62
CA ALA A 216 1.16 8.53 4.98
C ALA A 216 0.63 9.77 5.72
N PRO A 217 -0.43 10.44 5.22
CA PRO A 217 -1.16 11.42 6.01
C PRO A 217 -1.80 10.77 7.24
N ILE A 218 -1.81 11.52 8.35
CA ILE A 218 -2.39 11.10 9.62
C ILE A 218 -3.68 11.89 9.84
N HIS A 219 -4.80 11.18 9.98
CA HIS A 219 -6.11 11.75 10.27
C HIS A 219 -6.56 11.32 11.66
N LYS A 220 -7.06 12.27 12.46
CA LYS A 220 -7.61 11.98 13.78
C LYS A 220 -9.05 11.47 13.61
N VAL A 221 -9.37 10.39 14.31
CA VAL A 221 -10.70 9.76 14.28
C VAL A 221 -11.18 9.57 15.72
N VAL A 222 -12.40 9.98 16.00
CA VAL A 222 -13.03 9.83 17.32
C VAL A 222 -14.23 8.90 17.17
N HIS A 223 -14.42 7.97 18.10
CA HIS A 223 -15.50 6.97 18.09
C HIS A 223 -15.67 6.13 16.80
N GLY A 224 -14.62 5.99 15.99
CA GLY A 224 -14.68 5.25 14.72
C GLY A 224 -15.37 6.01 13.58
N GLU A 225 -15.83 7.23 13.84
CA GLU A 225 -16.41 8.11 12.83
C GLU A 225 -15.29 8.76 12.02
N ALA A 226 -14.82 8.04 10.99
CA ALA A 226 -13.98 8.61 9.97
C ALA A 226 -14.87 9.11 8.82
N ASP A 227 -14.53 10.26 8.22
CA ASP A 227 -15.12 10.62 6.93
C ASP A 227 -14.88 9.46 5.95
N LEU A 228 -15.93 8.94 5.32
CA LEU A 228 -15.85 7.78 4.43
C LEU A 228 -14.95 8.06 3.23
N SER A 229 -14.74 9.33 2.85
CA SER A 229 -13.75 9.71 1.85
C SER A 229 -12.30 9.41 2.28
N LEU A 230 -12.07 9.20 3.58
CA LEU A 230 -10.78 8.77 4.12
C LEU A 230 -10.54 7.27 3.95
N LEU A 231 -11.54 6.49 3.56
CA LEU A 231 -11.47 5.03 3.55
C LEU A 231 -11.35 4.47 2.13
N PHE A 232 -11.64 5.28 1.13
CA PHE A 232 -11.70 4.87 -0.27
C PHE A 232 -10.91 5.82 -1.16
N ASP A 233 -10.52 5.30 -2.32
CA ASP A 233 -9.87 6.03 -3.41
C ASP A 233 -8.58 6.72 -2.93
N ILE A 234 -7.79 5.96 -2.15
CA ILE A 234 -6.50 6.38 -1.59
C ILE A 234 -5.45 6.48 -2.71
N GLU A 235 -5.57 5.66 -3.75
CA GLU A 235 -4.61 5.59 -4.88
C GLU A 235 -3.16 5.30 -4.40
N GLY A 236 -3.01 4.58 -3.29
CA GLY A 236 -1.74 4.32 -2.61
C GLY A 236 -0.76 3.47 -3.43
N PHE A 237 -1.31 2.60 -4.27
CA PHE A 237 -0.59 1.73 -5.21
C PHE A 237 -0.72 2.19 -6.66
N MET A 238 -1.24 3.39 -6.91
CA MET A 238 -1.13 4.01 -8.23
C MET A 238 0.16 4.82 -8.33
N LEU A 239 0.79 4.73 -9.51
CA LEU A 239 1.85 5.64 -9.92
C LEU A 239 1.20 7.01 -10.23
N ASN A 240 0.95 7.79 -9.18
CA ASN A 240 0.48 9.17 -9.28
C ASN A 240 1.56 10.15 -8.78
N ASP A 241 1.47 11.40 -9.23
CA ASP A 241 2.42 12.47 -8.92
C ASP A 241 2.26 13.07 -7.51
N LYS A 242 1.27 12.58 -6.74
CA LYS A 242 1.04 12.92 -5.34
C LYS A 242 2.06 12.22 -4.43
N LEU A 243 3.33 12.60 -4.54
CA LEU A 243 4.34 12.25 -3.54
C LEU A 243 4.33 13.30 -2.42
N THR A 244 3.34 13.22 -1.55
CA THR A 244 3.30 14.07 -0.36
C THR A 244 4.24 13.49 0.68
N VAL A 245 5.42 14.08 0.82
CA VAL A 245 6.34 13.74 1.91
C VAL A 245 6.11 14.76 3.01
N SER A 246 5.81 14.31 4.23
CA SER A 246 5.83 15.19 5.39
C SER A 246 7.23 15.80 5.47
N ASN A 247 7.30 17.13 5.34
CA ASN A 247 8.49 17.91 5.67
C ASN A 247 8.64 17.89 7.20
N SER A 248 8.83 16.70 7.79
CA SER A 248 9.11 16.60 9.21
C SER A 248 10.39 17.38 9.45
N VAL A 249 10.20 18.51 10.13
CA VAL A 249 11.22 19.45 10.56
C VAL A 249 12.37 18.63 11.11
N PHE A 250 13.57 18.81 10.54
CA PHE A 250 14.83 18.23 10.99
C PHE A 250 15.15 18.66 12.44
N ARG A 251 14.36 18.23 13.42
CA ARG A 251 14.78 18.25 14.81
C ARG A 251 15.65 17.01 15.02
N PHE A 252 16.91 17.24 15.36
CA PHE A 252 17.79 16.22 15.89
C PHE A 252 17.16 15.67 17.18
N ILE A 253 16.39 14.60 17.07
CA ILE A 253 15.88 13.79 18.18
C ILE A 253 16.78 12.55 18.24
N PRO A 254 17.22 12.07 19.43
CA PRO A 254 18.23 11.03 19.53
C PRO A 254 17.90 9.78 18.71
N LYS A 255 18.92 9.23 18.05
CA LYS A 255 18.86 7.99 17.26
C LYS A 255 18.37 6.81 18.13
N GLN A 256 17.57 5.93 17.53
CA GLN A 256 17.14 4.59 17.99
C GLN A 256 15.82 4.41 18.78
N GLN A 257 14.77 5.22 18.58
CA GLN A 257 13.45 4.83 19.13
C GLN A 257 12.73 3.76 18.27
N ASN A 258 12.97 3.74 16.95
CA ASN A 258 12.27 2.89 16.00
C ASN A 258 13.25 2.04 15.20
N THR A 259 12.91 0.79 14.94
CA THR A 259 13.64 -0.08 14.00
C THR A 259 13.21 0.20 12.56
N ILE A 260 11.96 0.64 12.35
CA ILE A 260 11.45 1.04 11.02
C ILE A 260 11.41 2.55 10.89
N GLN A 261 11.97 3.05 9.79
CA GLN A 261 12.14 4.47 9.54
C GLN A 261 11.98 4.81 8.06
N SER A 262 11.66 6.07 7.78
CA SER A 262 11.63 6.63 6.43
C SER A 262 12.94 7.36 6.11
N ILE A 263 13.56 6.99 4.99
CA ILE A 263 14.72 7.69 4.41
C ILE A 263 14.25 8.46 3.17
N VAL A 264 14.31 9.78 3.24
CA VAL A 264 13.97 10.67 2.12
C VAL A 264 15.24 11.15 1.43
N VAL A 265 15.38 10.85 0.14
CA VAL A 265 16.52 11.26 -0.71
C VAL A 265 16.03 12.31 -1.70
N ASN A 266 16.71 13.46 -1.74
CA ASN A 266 16.44 14.54 -2.69
C ASN A 266 17.65 14.71 -3.60
N LEU A 267 17.43 14.68 -4.92
CA LEU A 267 18.45 14.95 -5.92
C LEU A 267 18.10 16.23 -6.66
N LYS A 268 19.02 17.20 -6.62
CA LYS A 268 18.80 18.54 -7.17
C LYS A 268 19.09 18.64 -8.67
N HIS A 269 19.45 17.54 -9.31
CA HIS A 269 19.81 17.49 -10.72
C HIS A 269 19.22 16.22 -11.37
N PRO A 270 19.00 16.23 -12.71
CA PRO A 270 18.58 15.04 -13.43
C PRO A 270 19.67 13.96 -13.44
N VAL A 271 19.27 12.70 -13.27
CA VAL A 271 20.16 11.53 -13.21
C VAL A 271 20.08 10.69 -14.49
N GLY A 272 21.12 9.90 -14.78
CA GLY A 272 21.10 8.95 -15.89
C GLY A 272 20.18 7.76 -15.58
N LEU A 273 19.33 7.38 -16.55
CA LEU A 273 18.37 6.28 -16.35
C LEU A 273 19.06 4.95 -16.03
N ALA A 274 20.17 4.64 -16.72
CA ALA A 274 20.92 3.41 -16.48
C ALA A 274 21.59 3.40 -15.08
N GLU A 275 22.21 4.53 -14.71
CA GLU A 275 22.91 4.69 -13.42
C GLU A 275 21.95 4.49 -12.23
N VAL A 276 20.79 5.17 -12.27
CA VAL A 276 19.79 5.05 -11.21
C VAL A 276 19.13 3.66 -11.19
N SER A 277 18.91 3.04 -12.36
CA SER A 277 18.34 1.69 -12.44
C SER A 277 19.27 0.65 -11.82
N ASP A 278 20.58 0.73 -12.12
CA ASP A 278 21.59 -0.17 -11.55
C ASP A 278 21.74 0.02 -10.04
N LEU A 279 21.68 1.26 -9.56
CA LEU A 279 21.72 1.55 -8.14
C LEU A 279 20.49 0.99 -7.43
N MET A 280 19.30 1.21 -7.98
CA MET A 280 18.04 0.69 -7.44
C MET A 280 18.06 -0.84 -7.41
N GLU A 281 18.48 -1.52 -8.49
CA GLU A 281 18.57 -2.97 -8.53
C GLU A 281 19.50 -3.51 -7.42
N LYS A 282 20.68 -2.91 -7.25
CA LYS A 282 21.61 -3.28 -6.17
C LYS A 282 21.03 -3.03 -4.77
N LEU A 283 20.32 -1.92 -4.58
CA LEU A 283 19.67 -1.58 -3.32
C LEU A 283 18.57 -2.60 -2.98
N LEU A 284 17.67 -2.87 -3.92
CA LEU A 284 16.58 -3.83 -3.74
C LEU A 284 17.11 -5.25 -3.50
N LEU A 285 18.17 -5.67 -4.20
CA LEU A 285 18.79 -6.98 -3.96
C LEU A 285 19.45 -7.08 -2.58
N SER A 286 20.04 -5.99 -2.08
CA SER A 286 20.76 -5.99 -0.80
C SER A 286 19.82 -5.89 0.40
N PHE A 287 18.66 -5.24 0.25
CA PHE A 287 17.76 -4.88 1.36
C PHE A 287 16.31 -5.29 1.12
N ALA A 288 16.06 -6.24 0.22
CA ALA A 288 14.72 -6.72 -0.14
C ALA A 288 13.84 -7.07 1.06
N ASP A 289 14.39 -7.78 2.05
CA ASP A 289 13.66 -8.24 3.23
C ASP A 289 13.50 -7.14 4.29
N ASN A 290 14.29 -6.07 4.20
CA ASN A 290 14.25 -4.92 5.11
C ASN A 290 13.34 -3.81 4.59
N LEU A 291 13.15 -3.72 3.28
CA LEU A 291 12.27 -2.74 2.66
C LEU A 291 10.81 -3.12 2.85
N LEU A 292 10.03 -2.22 3.40
CA LEU A 292 8.58 -2.37 3.47
C LEU A 292 7.97 -1.75 2.22
N ARG A 293 8.25 -0.46 2.00
CA ARG A 293 7.65 0.32 0.92
C ARG A 293 8.58 1.42 0.43
N TYR A 294 8.53 1.71 -0.85
CA TYR A 294 9.27 2.82 -1.44
C TYR A 294 8.52 3.43 -2.60
N LYS A 295 8.70 4.73 -2.82
CA LYS A 295 8.13 5.47 -3.94
C LYS A 295 9.07 6.62 -4.30
N GLY A 296 9.07 7.03 -5.55
CA GLY A 296 9.78 8.24 -5.93
C GLY A 296 9.40 8.78 -7.28
N ILE A 297 9.81 10.03 -7.46
CA ILE A 297 9.74 10.79 -8.70
C ILE A 297 11.19 11.06 -9.09
N LEU A 298 11.58 10.70 -10.31
CA LEU A 298 12.92 10.89 -10.84
C LEU A 298 12.89 11.87 -12.00
N ALA A 299 13.81 12.83 -11.95
CA ALA A 299 14.20 13.66 -13.10
C ALA A 299 15.29 12.92 -13.87
N ILE A 300 14.99 12.49 -15.10
CA ILE A 300 15.93 11.75 -15.94
C ILE A 300 16.59 12.69 -16.95
N LYS A 301 17.92 12.56 -17.16
CA LYS A 301 18.69 13.31 -18.17
C LYS A 301 18.03 13.16 -19.55
N GLU A 302 17.94 14.27 -20.28
CA GLU A 302 17.39 14.34 -21.65
C GLU A 302 15.91 13.92 -21.81
N GLU A 303 15.20 13.63 -20.73
CA GLU A 303 13.78 13.23 -20.78
C GLU A 303 12.86 14.34 -20.26
N PRO A 304 11.90 14.83 -21.04
CA PRO A 304 10.99 15.90 -20.62
C PRO A 304 9.88 15.41 -19.68
N ARG A 305 9.78 14.10 -19.44
CA ARG A 305 8.79 13.47 -18.55
C ARG A 305 9.40 13.09 -17.21
N ARG A 306 8.55 13.03 -16.19
CA ARG A 306 8.90 12.45 -14.90
C ARG A 306 8.87 10.93 -15.00
N LEU A 307 9.79 10.27 -14.31
CA LEU A 307 9.72 8.82 -14.10
C LEU A 307 9.24 8.57 -12.68
N LEU A 308 8.07 7.96 -12.53
CA LEU A 308 7.55 7.52 -11.25
C LEU A 308 7.96 6.07 -11.01
N PHE A 309 8.33 5.74 -9.79
CA PHE A 309 8.48 4.35 -9.37
C PHE A 309 7.86 4.14 -8.00
N GLN A 310 7.46 2.91 -7.74
CA GLN A 310 7.01 2.47 -6.42
C GLN A 310 7.30 1.00 -6.23
N GLY A 311 7.29 0.56 -4.98
CA GLY A 311 7.38 -0.85 -4.66
C GLY A 311 7.03 -1.19 -3.23
N VAL A 312 6.76 -2.47 -3.05
CA VAL A 312 6.46 -3.11 -1.77
C VAL A 312 7.35 -4.33 -1.65
N GLN A 313 8.22 -4.32 -0.66
CA GLN A 313 9.30 -5.31 -0.51
C GLN A 313 10.06 -5.53 -1.84
N ARG A 314 10.00 -6.74 -2.40
CA ARG A 314 10.68 -7.13 -3.65
C ARG A 314 9.96 -6.68 -4.92
N LEU A 315 8.68 -6.33 -4.84
CA LEU A 315 7.88 -5.97 -5.99
C LEU A 315 8.07 -4.48 -6.28
N TYR A 316 8.47 -4.14 -7.49
CA TYR A 316 8.60 -2.75 -7.93
C TYR A 316 8.04 -2.56 -9.33
N SER A 317 7.57 -1.35 -9.59
CA SER A 317 7.18 -0.89 -10.92
C SER A 317 7.62 0.55 -11.13
N ALA A 318 7.82 0.91 -12.40
CA ALA A 318 8.12 2.26 -12.81
C ALA A 318 7.41 2.57 -14.13
N ASP A 319 6.94 3.79 -14.28
CA ASP A 319 6.32 4.26 -15.53
C ASP A 319 6.53 5.76 -15.71
N TRP A 320 6.43 6.20 -16.96
CA TRP A 320 6.49 7.61 -17.31
C TRP A 320 5.18 8.29 -16.96
N ASP A 321 5.28 9.42 -16.25
CA ASP A 321 4.17 10.30 -15.93
C ASP A 321 4.11 11.47 -16.94
N ARG A 322 3.35 12.51 -16.61
CA ARG A 322 3.31 13.76 -17.36
C ARG A 322 4.69 14.41 -17.55
N ALA A 323 4.73 15.31 -18.53
CA ALA A 323 5.86 16.19 -18.73
C ALA A 323 6.08 17.10 -17.51
N TRP A 324 7.34 17.48 -17.28
CA TRP A 324 7.68 18.60 -16.40
C TRP A 324 7.02 19.87 -16.96
N HIS A 325 6.42 20.70 -16.10
CA HIS A 325 5.90 21.99 -16.53
C HIS A 325 7.03 23.02 -16.71
N ASP A 326 6.80 24.06 -17.53
CA ASP A 326 7.82 25.05 -17.93
C ASP A 326 8.47 25.84 -16.76
N LYS A 327 7.89 25.79 -15.56
CA LYS A 327 8.40 26.44 -14.34
C LYS A 327 8.63 25.47 -13.18
N GLU A 328 8.52 24.17 -13.45
CA GLU A 328 8.67 23.15 -12.44
C GLU A 328 10.14 22.79 -12.28
N GLU A 329 10.65 22.85 -11.04
CA GLU A 329 12.00 22.39 -10.77
C GLU A 329 12.11 20.88 -11.01
N ARG A 330 13.08 20.49 -11.83
CA ARG A 330 13.34 19.09 -12.19
C ARG A 330 14.13 18.38 -11.08
N LEU A 331 13.47 18.15 -9.97
CA LEU A 331 14.04 17.51 -8.78
C LEU A 331 13.59 16.06 -8.69
N SER A 332 14.49 15.20 -8.19
CA SER A 332 14.08 13.85 -7.82
C SER A 332 13.84 13.76 -6.32
N VAL A 333 12.76 13.09 -5.94
CA VAL A 333 12.42 12.81 -4.54
C VAL A 333 12.11 11.33 -4.41
N LEU A 334 12.82 10.64 -3.53
CA LEU A 334 12.64 9.22 -3.25
C LEU A 334 12.39 9.05 -1.75
N VAL A 335 11.47 8.15 -1.39
CA VAL A 335 11.24 7.72 -0.01
C VAL A 335 11.40 6.21 0.07
N PHE A 336 12.21 5.76 1.04
CA PHE A 336 12.39 4.37 1.39
C PHE A 336 11.94 4.15 2.83
N ILE A 337 10.99 3.25 3.04
CA ILE A 337 10.48 2.87 4.36
C ILE A 337 10.93 1.44 4.61
N GLY A 338 11.68 1.23 5.68
CA GLY A 338 12.21 -0.09 5.99
C GLY A 338 12.81 -0.23 7.37
N MET A 339 13.07 -1.47 7.73
CA MET A 339 13.65 -1.90 9.00
C MET A 339 15.18 -1.88 8.92
N ASP A 340 15.85 -1.16 9.82
CA ASP A 340 17.30 -1.10 9.94
C ASP A 340 18.04 -0.81 8.63
N LEU A 341 17.44 0.05 7.78
CA LEU A 341 18.05 0.45 6.51
C LEU A 341 19.32 1.27 6.75
N PRO A 342 20.40 1.04 5.97
CA PRO A 342 21.64 1.79 6.13
C PRO A 342 21.52 3.17 5.47
N GLU A 343 20.87 4.11 6.16
CA GLU A 343 20.57 5.45 5.67
C GLU A 343 21.79 6.17 5.07
N GLN A 344 22.90 6.20 5.80
CA GLN A 344 24.10 6.89 5.36
C GLN A 344 24.61 6.33 4.02
N LYS A 345 24.70 5.00 3.92
CA LYS A 345 25.15 4.31 2.69
C LYS A 345 24.19 4.54 1.52
N ILE A 346 22.89 4.57 1.78
CA ILE A 346 21.88 4.87 0.75
C ILE A 346 22.08 6.30 0.25
N ARG A 347 22.18 7.28 1.16
CA ARG A 347 22.40 8.69 0.80
C ARG A 347 23.69 8.92 0.04
N GLU A 348 24.80 8.33 0.49
CA GLU A 348 26.11 8.41 -0.17
C GLU A 348 26.02 7.88 -1.61
N LYS A 349 25.47 6.69 -1.81
CA LYS A 349 25.33 6.11 -3.16
C LYS A 349 24.46 6.93 -4.09
N PHE A 350 23.38 7.54 -3.59
CA PHE A 350 22.53 8.41 -4.41
C PHE A 350 23.18 9.76 -4.70
N ALA A 351 24.09 10.24 -3.85
CA ALA A 351 24.86 11.46 -4.08
C ALA A 351 25.99 11.28 -5.10
N GLU A 352 26.35 10.03 -5.44
CA GLU A 352 27.32 9.69 -6.49
C GLU A 352 26.72 9.66 -7.91
N LEU A 353 25.39 9.72 -8.03
CA LEU A 353 24.67 9.90 -9.31
C LEU A 353 24.78 11.36 -9.79
#